data_AF-A0A7K2EIG8-F1
#
_entry.id   AF-A0A7K2EIG8-F1
#
_cell.length_a   1.000
_cell.length_b   1.000
_cell.length_c   1.000
_cell.angle_alpha   90.00
_cell.angle_beta   90.00
_cell.angle_gamma   90.00
#
_symmetry.space_group_name_H-M   'P 1'
#
loop_
_entity.id
_entity.type
_entity.pdbx_description
1 polymer ?
#
loop_
_entity_poly.entity_id
_entity_poly.type
_entity_poly.pdbx_seq_one_letter_code
_entity_poly.pdbx_strand_id
1 'polypeptide(L)'
;MVPETQFVLNSFAFLIFGALVMWMAAGFTMLESGSVRTKNASVICLKNIGLYSIAGLAYYIIGYNLMYTDVSGFIGSFKLFFNASPEEIALLGGDTGVTQSVVDSGFSQMSGWFFQMVFVATAASIVS
;
A
#
# COMPACT_ATOMS: atom_id res chain seq x y z
N MET A 1 -13.05 -2.96 -24.76
CA MET A 1 -13.36 -3.60 -23.46
C MET A 1 -14.28 -2.64 -22.73
N VAL A 2 -15.31 -3.11 -22.02
CA VAL A 2 -16.23 -2.21 -21.30
C VAL A 2 -15.46 -1.57 -20.13
N PRO A 3 -15.55 -0.24 -19.89
CA PRO A 3 -14.71 0.47 -18.90
C PRO A 3 -14.74 -0.15 -17.49
N GLU A 4 -15.88 -0.68 -17.08
CA GLU A 4 -16.09 -1.34 -15.79
C GLU A 4 -15.27 -2.64 -15.68
N THR A 5 -15.14 -3.38 -16.79
CA THR A 5 -14.32 -4.60 -16.82
C THR A 5 -12.83 -4.27 -16.65
N GLN A 6 -12.36 -3.19 -17.28
CA GLN A 6 -10.97 -2.73 -17.12
C GLN A 6 -10.69 -2.30 -15.68
N PHE A 7 -11.60 -1.52 -15.08
CA PHE A 7 -11.48 -1.08 -13.69
C PHE A 7 -11.35 -2.25 -12.71
N VAL A 8 -12.20 -3.27 -12.85
CA VAL A 8 -12.19 -4.46 -11.98
C VAL A 8 -10.90 -5.25 -12.17
N LEU A 9 -10.49 -5.51 -13.42
CA LEU A 9 -9.28 -6.29 -13.70
C LEU A 9 -8.01 -5.58 -13.23
N ASN A 10 -7.91 -4.25 -13.41
CA ASN A 10 -6.78 -3.47 -12.94
C ASN A 10 -6.70 -3.46 -11.41
N SER A 11 -7.83 -3.23 -10.73
CA SER A 11 -7.89 -3.24 -9.27
C SER A 11 -7.54 -4.62 -8.70
N PHE A 12 -8.07 -5.68 -9.33
CA PHE A 12 -7.74 -7.06 -8.96
C PHE A 12 -6.25 -7.36 -9.16
N ALA A 13 -5.68 -6.94 -10.30
CA ALA A 13 -4.26 -7.10 -10.58
C ALA A 13 -3.39 -6.42 -9.51
N PHE A 14 -3.72 -5.20 -9.08
CA PHE A 14 -3.00 -4.52 -7.99
C PHE A 14 -3.05 -5.29 -6.66
N LEU A 15 -4.20 -5.91 -6.33
CA LEU A 15 -4.31 -6.72 -5.12
C LEU A 15 -3.47 -7.99 -5.20
N ILE A 16 -3.51 -8.71 -6.33
CA ILE A 16 -2.74 -9.95 -6.50
C ILE A 16 -1.24 -9.66 -6.54
N PHE A 17 -0.80 -8.67 -7.31
CA PHE A 17 0.61 -8.29 -7.34
C PHE A 17 1.06 -7.72 -6.00
N GLY A 18 0.21 -6.95 -5.30
CA GLY A 18 0.51 -6.48 -3.95
C GLY A 18 0.66 -7.63 -2.94
N ALA A 19 -0.16 -8.68 -3.03
CA ALA A 19 -0.02 -9.88 -2.21
C ALA A 19 1.30 -10.62 -2.48
N LEU A 20 1.74 -10.69 -3.74
CA LEU A 20 3.04 -11.26 -4.09
C LEU A 20 4.19 -10.42 -3.53
N VAL A 21 4.08 -9.10 -3.52
CA VAL A 21 5.08 -8.21 -2.93
C VAL A 21 5.12 -8.35 -1.40
N MET A 22 3.97 -8.55 -0.71
CA MET A 22 3.99 -8.89 0.72
C MET A 22 4.83 -10.13 1.03
N TRP A 23 4.86 -11.11 0.12
CA TRP A 23 5.68 -12.31 0.30
C TRP A 23 7.18 -11.99 0.32
N MET A 24 7.63 -10.88 -0.29
CA MET A 24 9.03 -10.45 -0.24
C MET A 24 9.46 -10.11 1.18
N ALA A 25 8.61 -9.47 1.98
CA ALA A 25 8.90 -9.16 3.39
C ALA A 25 9.08 -10.44 4.23
N ALA A 26 8.28 -11.49 3.96
CA ALA A 26 8.47 -12.80 4.56
C ALA A 26 9.79 -13.44 4.11
N GLY A 27 10.16 -13.27 2.83
CA GLY A 27 11.46 -13.68 2.28
C GLY A 27 12.65 -13.07 3.02
N PHE A 28 12.65 -11.75 3.24
CA PHE A 28 13.71 -11.06 3.99
C PHE A 28 13.79 -11.54 5.44
N THR A 29 12.64 -11.77 6.08
CA THR A 29 12.59 -12.31 7.44
C THR A 29 13.29 -13.67 7.54
N MET A 30 13.09 -14.55 6.56
CA MET A 30 13.76 -15.86 6.51
C MET A 30 15.27 -15.74 6.23
N LEU A 31 15.68 -14.81 5.37
CA LEU A 31 17.10 -14.57 5.06
C LEU A 31 17.87 -14.02 6.26
N GLU A 32 17.33 -13.04 6.98
CA GLU A 32 17.97 -12.44 8.14
C GLU A 32 18.00 -13.39 9.34
N SER A 33 16.89 -14.10 9.60
CA SER A 33 16.85 -15.08 10.69
C SER A 33 17.78 -16.27 10.45
N GLY A 34 17.98 -16.67 9.18
CA GLY A 34 18.93 -17.72 8.79
C GLY A 34 20.39 -17.29 8.82
N SER A 35 20.67 -15.99 8.70
CA SER A 35 22.04 -15.44 8.69
C SER A 35 22.63 -15.22 10.08
N VAL A 36 21.84 -15.43 11.14
CA VAL A 36 22.27 -15.22 12.52
C VAL A 36 22.34 -16.52 13.33
N ARG A 37 22.94 -16.44 14.51
CA ARG A 37 22.94 -17.57 15.45
C ARG A 37 21.50 -17.87 15.90
N THR A 38 21.18 -19.15 16.03
CA THR A 38 19.87 -19.66 16.46
C THR A 38 19.31 -19.01 17.73
N LYS A 39 20.17 -18.65 18.69
CA LYS A 39 19.76 -17.94 19.91
C LYS A 39 19.10 -16.57 19.68
N ASN A 40 19.37 -15.93 18.53
CA ASN A 40 18.88 -14.59 18.20
C ASN A 40 17.79 -14.61 17.11
N ALA A 41 17.50 -15.77 16.50
CA ALA A 41 16.57 -15.87 15.37
C ALA A 41 15.17 -15.34 15.72
N SER A 42 14.65 -15.67 16.92
CA SER A 42 13.32 -15.21 17.37
C SER A 42 13.23 -13.69 17.51
N VAL A 43 14.32 -13.03 17.91
CA VAL A 43 14.37 -11.56 18.06
C VAL A 43 14.31 -10.88 16.69
N ILE A 44 14.95 -11.46 15.68
CA ILE A 44 14.95 -10.93 14.31
C ILE A 44 13.60 -11.11 13.63
N CYS A 45 12.96 -12.26 13.83
CA CYS A 45 11.58 -12.45 13.35
C CYS A 45 10.64 -11.40 13.94
N LEU A 46 10.75 -11.12 15.25
CA LEU A 46 9.96 -10.07 15.90
C LEU A 46 10.25 -8.68 15.32
N LYS A 47 11.53 -8.36 15.09
CA LYS A 47 11.93 -7.06 14.50
C LYS A 47 11.30 -6.86 13.12
N ASN A 48 11.34 -7.87 12.26
CA ASN A 48 10.78 -7.75 10.91
C ASN A 48 9.25 -7.64 10.89
N ILE A 49 8.55 -8.40 11.72
CA ILE A 49 7.08 -8.28 11.83
C ILE A 49 6.68 -6.92 12.43
N GLY A 50 7.42 -6.46 13.44
CA GLY A 50 7.20 -5.17 14.08
C GLY A 50 7.43 -4.01 13.10
N LEU A 51 8.54 -4.05 12.36
CA LEU A 51 8.88 -3.04 11.37
C LEU A 51 7.85 -3.00 10.22
N TYR A 52 7.38 -4.16 9.77
CA TYR A 52 6.30 -4.24 8.78
C TYR A 52 5.01 -3.58 9.27
N SER A 53 4.62 -3.85 10.53
CA SER A 53 3.43 -3.27 11.14
C SER A 53 3.54 -1.74 11.31
N ILE A 54 4.71 -1.26 11.75
CA ILE A 54 4.98 0.17 11.89
C ILE A 54 5.00 0.86 10.53
N ALA A 55 5.62 0.25 9.51
CA ALA A 55 5.66 0.80 8.15
C ALA A 55 4.25 0.94 7.56
N GLY A 56 3.39 -0.06 7.74
CA GLY A 56 1.99 -0.01 7.29
C GLY A 56 1.19 1.12 7.96
N LEU A 57 1.33 1.29 9.28
CA LEU A 57 0.66 2.37 10.01
C LEU A 57 1.21 3.75 9.64
N ALA A 58 2.53 3.90 9.51
CA ALA A 58 3.15 5.15 9.09
C ALA A 58 2.72 5.53 7.67
N TYR A 59 2.62 4.56 6.77
CA TYR A 59 2.15 4.78 5.41
C TYR A 59 0.67 5.21 5.35
N TYR A 60 -0.16 4.68 6.25
CA TYR A 60 -1.55 5.09 6.39
C TYR A 60 -1.71 6.53 6.92
N ILE A 61 -0.92 6.91 7.93
CA ILE A 61 -1.07 8.22 8.59
C ILE A 61 -0.49 9.35 7.75
N ILE A 62 0.68 9.17 7.14
CA ILE A 62 1.38 10.24 6.41
C ILE A 62 1.89 9.83 5.03
N GLY A 63 2.24 8.56 4.82
CA GLY A 63 3.03 8.15 3.65
C GLY A 63 2.32 8.34 2.32
N TYR A 64 1.02 8.02 2.25
CA TYR A 64 0.27 8.20 1.01
C TYR A 64 0.17 9.67 0.57
N ASN A 65 -0.15 10.56 1.51
CA ASN A 65 -0.32 11.98 1.20
C ASN A 65 1.00 12.63 0.77
N LEU A 66 2.11 12.21 1.38
CA LEU A 66 3.44 12.69 1.03
C LEU A 66 3.85 12.28 -0.40
N MET A 67 3.39 11.12 -0.87
CA MET A 67 3.77 10.58 -2.18
C MET A 67 2.82 11.01 -3.31
N TYR A 68 1.52 11.16 -3.03
CA TYR A 68 0.51 11.30 -4.10
C TYR A 68 -0.38 12.55 -4.00
N THR A 69 -0.34 13.34 -2.93
CA THR A 69 -1.21 14.52 -2.80
C THR A 69 -0.51 15.81 -3.21
N ASP A 70 -1.11 16.58 -4.13
CA ASP A 70 -0.68 17.93 -4.53
C ASP A 70 0.82 18.04 -4.89
N VAL A 71 1.32 17.07 -5.65
CA VAL A 71 2.74 16.98 -6.04
C VAL A 71 3.05 18.02 -7.13
N SER A 72 3.48 19.22 -6.71
CA SER A 72 4.00 20.27 -7.61
C SER A 72 5.52 20.19 -7.83
N GLY A 73 6.21 19.31 -7.09
CA GLY A 73 7.67 19.18 -7.08
C GLY A 73 8.15 17.83 -6.50
N PHE A 74 9.09 17.85 -5.56
CA PHE A 74 9.75 16.64 -5.03
C PHE A 74 9.03 16.00 -3.82
N ILE A 75 8.13 16.73 -3.16
CA ILE A 75 7.39 16.31 -1.96
C ILE A 75 5.93 16.68 -2.16
N GLY A 76 5.01 15.77 -1.82
CA GLY A 76 3.57 16.03 -1.77
C GLY A 76 3.15 16.85 -0.56
N SER A 77 1.85 16.91 -0.29
CA SER A 77 1.31 17.67 0.83
C SER A 77 1.33 16.90 2.15
N PHE A 78 1.67 17.61 3.23
CA PHE A 78 1.50 17.12 4.59
C PHE A 78 0.03 17.19 5.00
N LYS A 79 -0.71 16.12 4.72
CA LYS A 79 -2.05 15.88 5.28
C LYS A 79 -1.99 14.64 6.16
N LEU A 80 -2.72 14.68 7.28
CA LEU A 80 -2.86 13.55 8.20
C LEU A 80 -4.01 12.66 7.73
N PHE A 81 -3.77 11.35 7.76
CA PHE A 81 -4.65 10.26 7.32
C PHE A 81 -4.89 10.20 5.82
N PHE A 82 -5.07 8.97 5.32
CA PHE A 82 -5.42 8.70 3.93
C PHE A 82 -6.61 9.56 3.47
N ASN A 83 -6.37 10.45 2.51
CA ASN A 83 -7.40 11.28 1.90
C ASN A 83 -7.80 10.63 0.56
N ALA A 84 -8.86 9.84 0.57
CA ALA A 84 -9.45 9.29 -0.65
C ALA A 84 -10.00 10.42 -1.53
N SER A 85 -10.10 10.19 -2.84
CA SER A 85 -10.68 11.17 -3.76
C SER A 85 -12.11 11.55 -3.30
N PRO A 86 -12.55 12.81 -3.47
CA PRO A 86 -13.91 13.23 -3.10
C PRO A 86 -15.01 12.36 -3.73
N GLU A 87 -14.74 11.83 -4.93
CA GLU A 87 -15.63 10.98 -5.71
C GLU A 87 -15.78 9.57 -5.13
N GLU A 88 -14.69 8.94 -4.65
CA GLU A 88 -14.76 7.65 -3.95
C GLU A 88 -15.43 7.78 -2.58
N ILE A 89 -15.22 8.89 -1.86
CA ILE A 89 -15.90 9.15 -0.58
C ILE A 89 -17.41 9.31 -0.81
N ALA A 90 -17.81 10.00 -1.88
CA ALA A 90 -19.22 10.15 -2.25
C ALA A 90 -19.85 8.80 -2.66
N LEU A 91 -19.10 7.96 -3.39
CA LEU A 91 -19.55 6.61 -3.77
C LEU A 91 -19.72 5.70 -2.53
N LEU A 92 -18.81 5.77 -1.56
CA LEU A 92 -18.92 5.06 -0.27
C LEU A 92 -20.10 5.57 0.57
N GLY A 93 -20.48 6.84 0.41
CA GLY A 93 -21.67 7.45 0.99
C GLY A 93 -23.00 7.05 0.33
N GLY A 94 -22.96 6.23 -0.73
CA GLY A 94 -24.14 5.72 -1.42
C GLY A 94 -24.61 6.55 -2.61
N ASP A 95 -23.83 7.55 -3.05
CA ASP A 95 -24.15 8.29 -4.26
C ASP A 95 -23.70 7.52 -5.51
N THR A 96 -24.66 7.00 -6.27
CA THR A 96 -24.39 6.25 -7.51
C THR A 96 -24.11 7.17 -8.71
N GLY A 97 -24.31 8.49 -8.58
CA GLY A 97 -24.06 9.47 -9.64
C GLY A 97 -22.57 9.66 -9.99
N VAL A 98 -21.67 9.31 -9.07
CA VAL A 98 -20.20 9.38 -9.22
C VAL A 98 -19.58 8.06 -9.72
N THR A 99 -20.38 7.05 -10.04
CA THR A 99 -19.85 5.75 -10.50
C THR A 99 -19.02 5.89 -11.78
N GLN A 100 -19.42 6.78 -12.70
CA GLN A 100 -18.69 6.98 -13.95
C GLN A 100 -17.32 7.65 -13.72
N SER A 101 -17.22 8.65 -12.84
CA SER A 101 -15.94 9.31 -12.53
C SER A 101 -14.96 8.39 -11.81
N VAL A 102 -15.46 7.49 -10.96
CA VAL A 102 -14.64 6.46 -10.30
C VAL A 102 -14.17 5.40 -11.30
N VAL A 103 -15.03 4.96 -12.24
CA VAL A 103 -14.62 4.00 -13.28
C VAL A 103 -13.62 4.63 -14.25
N ASP A 104 -13.78 5.91 -14.59
CA ASP A 104 -12.87 6.65 -15.47
C ASP A 104 -11.48 6.88 -14.85
N SER A 105 -11.34 6.80 -13.51
CA SER A 105 -10.05 6.79 -12.82
C SER A 105 -9.19 5.56 -13.14
N GLY A 106 -9.79 4.51 -13.72
CA GLY A 106 -9.10 3.35 -14.28
C GLY A 106 -8.80 2.21 -13.30
N PHE A 107 -8.72 2.49 -12.00
CA PHE A 107 -8.57 1.49 -10.93
C PHE A 107 -8.98 2.08 -9.56
N SER A 108 -9.29 1.21 -8.58
CA SER A 108 -9.63 1.66 -7.23
C SER A 108 -8.42 2.25 -6.50
N GLN A 109 -8.55 3.45 -5.94
CA GLN A 109 -7.42 4.10 -5.26
C GLN A 109 -7.03 3.38 -3.97
N MET A 110 -7.97 2.64 -3.35
CA MET A 110 -7.67 1.77 -2.21
C MET A 110 -6.76 0.59 -2.61
N SER A 111 -6.97 0.01 -3.81
CA SER A 111 -6.09 -1.03 -4.33
C SER A 111 -4.69 -0.48 -4.66
N GLY A 112 -4.62 0.75 -5.19
CA GLY A 112 -3.37 1.47 -5.40
C GLY A 112 -2.64 1.80 -4.09
N TRP A 113 -3.37 2.24 -3.07
CA TRP A 113 -2.82 2.48 -1.73
C TRP A 113 -2.19 1.21 -1.14
N PHE A 114 -2.91 0.08 -1.19
CA PHE A 114 -2.42 -1.20 -0.69
C PHE A 114 -1.13 -1.62 -1.41
N PHE A 115 -1.14 -1.54 -2.75
CA PHE A 115 0.03 -1.86 -3.55
C PHE A 115 1.23 -1.03 -3.14
N GLN A 116 1.08 0.27 -2.92
CA GLN A 116 2.20 1.12 -2.56
C GLN A 116 2.67 0.92 -1.11
N MET A 117 1.74 0.64 -0.18
CA MET A 117 2.06 0.32 1.21
C MET A 117 3.01 -0.88 1.30
N VAL A 118 2.76 -1.94 0.53
CA VAL A 118 3.60 -3.16 0.58
C VAL A 118 4.99 -2.94 -0.02
N PHE A 119 5.16 -2.01 -0.97
CA PHE A 119 6.49 -1.62 -1.47
C PHE A 119 7.28 -0.85 -0.41
N VAL A 120 6.65 0.11 0.27
CA VAL A 120 7.31 0.87 1.35
C VAL A 120 7.70 -0.07 2.49
N ALA A 121 6.81 -0.98 2.89
CA ALA A 121 7.11 -1.97 3.92
C ALA A 121 8.26 -2.92 3.52
N THR A 122 8.29 -3.35 2.25
CA THR A 122 9.38 -4.17 1.72
C THR A 122 10.71 -3.42 1.68
N ALA A 123 10.72 -2.16 1.23
CA ALA A 123 11.91 -1.32 1.25
C ALA A 123 12.46 -1.13 2.67
N ALA A 124 11.56 -0.93 3.65
CA ALA A 124 11.94 -0.80 5.05
C ALA A 124 12.52 -2.11 5.62
N SER A 125 12.03 -3.28 5.17
CA SER A 125 12.56 -4.58 5.59
C SER A 125 13.97 -4.88 5.09
N ILE A 126 14.44 -4.26 3.99
CA ILE A 126 15.80 -4.49 3.45
C ILE A 126 16.91 -3.97 4.40
N VAL A 127 16.60 -2.95 5.20
CA VAL A 127 17.57 -2.27 6.10
C VAL A 127 17.50 -2.83 7.54
N SER A 128 16.54 -3.71 7.81
CA SER A 128 16.29 -4.33 9.12
C SER A 128 17.45 -5.23 9.57
#